data_AF-A0A3B3CWU4-F1
#
_entry.id   AF-A0A3B3CWU4-F1
#
_cell.length_a   1.000
_cell.length_b   1.000
_cell.length_c   1.000
_cell.angle_alpha   90.00
_cell.angle_beta   90.00
_cell.angle_gamma   90.00
#
_symmetry.space_group_name_H-M   'P 1'
#
loop_
_entity.id
_entity.type
_entity.pdbx_description
1 polymer ?
#
loop_
_entity_poly.entity_id
_entity_poly.type
_entity_poly.pdbx_seq_one_letter_code
_entity_poly.pdbx_strand_id
1 'polypeptide(L)'
;MSEKRASLLASKGFVVLAVPVFFEKPDVSGKMHLDHFEEAVTFLKQVPQVGSRGVGVISRSKGGDIALSLAAFVPGIEAVVWINGCNANVGIPLFYKKQPILSPIMFDFSKVIPTDSGANIIKYAVENPLDEKNKGSLVPIERAAGRFLFVASEDDLNWDSTAYVEAMVERLKRHGRSNFETVFYPAAGHLLEPPYGPFCPSALHGMLNFPVMWGGEPRTHAEVEVKLWKKIQEFLKTHLKCGEGGLGYP
;
A
#
# COMPACT_ATOMS: atom_id res chain seq x y z
N MET A 1 1.21 -15.29 -4.49
CA MET A 1 0.74 -14.28 -3.52
C MET A 1 1.03 -14.77 -2.10
N SER A 2 1.36 -13.89 -1.14
CA SER A 2 1.66 -14.30 0.26
C SER A 2 0.47 -14.03 1.18
N GLU A 3 0.07 -15.03 1.97
CA GLU A 3 -0.98 -14.91 2.99
C GLU A 3 -0.42 -14.64 4.40
N LYS A 4 0.92 -14.62 4.55
CA LYS A 4 1.63 -14.52 5.85
C LYS A 4 1.14 -13.34 6.70
N ARG A 5 1.01 -12.16 6.09
CA ARG A 5 0.56 -10.95 6.82
C ARG A 5 -0.89 -11.09 7.30
N ALA A 6 -1.76 -11.65 6.47
CA ALA A 6 -3.17 -11.82 6.80
C ALA A 6 -3.35 -12.81 7.94
N SER A 7 -2.70 -13.98 7.87
CA SER A 7 -2.78 -15.00 8.93
C SER A 7 -2.20 -14.49 10.26
N LEU A 8 -1.09 -13.76 10.20
CA LEU A 8 -0.50 -13.17 11.41
C LEU A 8 -1.36 -12.05 12.00
N LEU A 9 -2.00 -11.19 11.21
CA LEU A 9 -2.97 -10.23 11.72
C LEU A 9 -4.21 -10.93 12.29
N ALA A 10 -4.68 -12.01 11.66
CA ALA A 10 -5.82 -12.77 12.18
C ALA A 10 -5.57 -13.30 13.59
N SER A 11 -4.33 -13.73 13.89
CA SER A 11 -3.90 -14.11 15.24
C SER A 11 -3.94 -12.98 16.29
N LYS A 12 -4.21 -11.74 15.87
CA LYS A 12 -4.27 -10.53 16.72
C LYS A 12 -5.68 -9.98 16.93
N GLY A 13 -6.70 -10.76 16.54
CA GLY A 13 -8.11 -10.44 16.75
C GLY A 13 -8.76 -9.68 15.59
N PHE A 14 -8.20 -9.77 14.38
CA PHE A 14 -8.79 -9.20 13.17
C PHE A 14 -9.39 -10.29 12.29
N VAL A 15 -10.51 -10.00 11.61
CA VAL A 15 -10.93 -10.78 10.44
C VAL A 15 -10.21 -10.20 9.24
N VAL A 16 -9.42 -11.00 8.52
CA VAL A 16 -8.53 -10.50 7.47
C VAL A 16 -8.74 -11.29 6.19
N LEU A 17 -9.00 -10.57 5.10
CA LEU A 17 -9.04 -11.11 3.74
C LEU A 17 -7.78 -10.70 3.00
N ALA A 18 -7.03 -11.67 2.48
CA ALA A 18 -5.90 -11.40 1.60
C ALA A 18 -6.42 -11.30 0.16
N VAL A 19 -6.13 -10.18 -0.53
CA VAL A 19 -6.58 -9.94 -1.92
C VAL A 19 -5.36 -9.74 -2.83
N PRO A 20 -5.22 -10.51 -3.93
CA PRO A 20 -4.14 -10.31 -4.88
C PRO A 20 -4.31 -8.98 -5.63
N VAL A 21 -3.21 -8.24 -5.81
CA VAL A 21 -3.22 -7.04 -6.66
C VAL A 21 -3.19 -7.41 -8.14
N PHE A 22 -2.44 -8.47 -8.47
CA PHE A 22 -2.34 -9.03 -9.81
C PHE A 22 -2.87 -10.45 -9.80
N PHE A 23 -3.70 -10.79 -10.79
CA PHE A 23 -4.16 -12.15 -11.02
C PHE A 23 -3.13 -12.94 -11.84
N GLU A 24 -3.11 -14.26 -11.66
CA GLU A 24 -2.22 -15.17 -12.39
C GLU A 24 -2.46 -15.16 -13.91
N LYS A 25 -3.66 -14.75 -14.34
CA LYS A 25 -3.95 -14.43 -15.75
C LYS A 25 -4.14 -12.92 -15.85
N PRO A 26 -3.29 -12.19 -16.61
CA PRO A 26 -3.54 -10.80 -16.91
C PRO A 26 -4.93 -10.66 -17.53
N ASP A 27 -5.68 -9.65 -17.11
CA ASP A 27 -6.81 -9.22 -17.91
C ASP A 27 -6.26 -8.85 -19.29
N VAL A 28 -6.76 -9.54 -20.32
CA VAL A 28 -6.39 -9.34 -21.73
C VAL A 28 -6.61 -7.89 -22.16
N SER A 29 -7.46 -7.16 -21.42
CA SER A 29 -7.75 -5.75 -21.64
C SER A 29 -6.59 -4.79 -21.29
N GLY A 30 -5.58 -5.25 -20.53
CA GLY A 30 -4.48 -4.41 -20.06
C GLY A 30 -4.92 -3.31 -19.07
N LYS A 31 -6.01 -3.55 -18.34
CA LYS A 31 -6.61 -2.59 -17.39
C LYS A 31 -6.70 -3.20 -16.00
N MET A 32 -6.70 -2.33 -15.00
CA MET A 32 -7.01 -2.70 -13.63
C MET A 32 -8.35 -2.10 -13.21
N HIS A 33 -9.17 -2.89 -12.53
CA HIS A 33 -10.50 -2.49 -12.10
C HIS A 33 -10.57 -2.41 -10.57
N LEU A 34 -10.89 -1.21 -10.06
CA LEU A 34 -11.08 -0.98 -8.63
C LEU A 34 -12.31 -1.73 -8.09
N ASP A 35 -13.27 -2.03 -8.97
CA ASP A 35 -14.51 -2.77 -8.66
C ASP A 35 -14.23 -4.11 -7.96
N HIS A 36 -13.20 -4.85 -8.39
CA HIS A 36 -12.81 -6.11 -7.75
C HIS A 36 -12.43 -5.94 -6.28
N PHE A 37 -11.74 -4.85 -5.96
CA PHE A 37 -11.35 -4.55 -4.59
C PHE A 37 -12.53 -4.03 -3.77
N GLU A 38 -13.48 -3.31 -4.38
CA GLU A 38 -14.77 -2.94 -3.74
C GLU A 38 -15.62 -4.18 -3.41
N GLU A 39 -15.63 -5.19 -4.28
CA GLU A 39 -16.30 -6.48 -4.02
C GLU A 39 -15.69 -7.18 -2.81
N ALA A 40 -14.35 -7.18 -2.68
CA ALA A 40 -13.67 -7.74 -1.51
C ALA A 40 -14.02 -6.99 -0.21
N VAL A 41 -14.11 -5.66 -0.27
CA VAL A 41 -14.58 -4.82 0.85
C VAL A 41 -16.01 -5.18 1.23
N THR A 42 -16.89 -5.30 0.24
CA THR A 42 -18.31 -5.63 0.44
C THR A 42 -18.48 -7.01 1.04
N PHE A 43 -17.75 -8.01 0.52
CA PHE A 43 -17.72 -9.36 1.05
C PHE A 43 -17.29 -9.38 2.52
N LEU A 44 -16.17 -8.72 2.85
CA LEU A 44 -15.66 -8.70 4.22
C LEU A 44 -16.67 -8.08 5.20
N LYS A 45 -17.38 -7.02 4.80
CA LYS A 45 -18.44 -6.39 5.61
C LYS A 45 -19.66 -7.28 5.85
N GLN A 46 -19.89 -8.30 5.01
CA GLN A 46 -21.00 -9.24 5.15
C GLN A 46 -20.67 -10.44 6.05
N VAL A 47 -19.39 -10.63 6.42
CA VAL A 47 -18.98 -11.69 7.32
C VAL A 47 -19.56 -11.40 8.72
N PRO A 48 -20.35 -12.32 9.33
CA PRO A 48 -21.04 -12.05 10.60
C PRO A 48 -20.14 -11.65 11.77
N GLN A 49 -18.88 -12.09 11.74
CA GLN A 49 -17.86 -11.80 12.75
C GLN A 49 -17.23 -10.39 12.60
N VAL A 50 -17.54 -9.66 11.52
CA VAL A 50 -17.03 -8.30 11.29
C VAL A 50 -17.97 -7.28 11.93
N GLY A 51 -17.61 -6.82 13.12
CA GLY A 51 -18.42 -5.88 13.91
C GLY A 51 -18.13 -4.39 13.68
N SER A 52 -17.15 -4.04 12.84
CA SER A 52 -16.76 -2.65 12.58
C SER A 52 -17.67 -1.99 11.54
N ARG A 53 -17.82 -0.65 11.63
CA ARG A 53 -18.64 0.14 10.70
C ARG A 53 -18.18 0.03 9.24
N GLY A 54 -16.88 -0.11 9.03
CA GLY A 54 -16.25 -0.34 7.75
C GLY A 54 -14.99 -1.18 7.91
N VAL A 55 -14.12 -1.15 6.91
CA VAL A 55 -12.94 -2.02 6.86
C VAL A 55 -11.64 -1.22 6.93
N GLY A 56 -10.58 -1.88 7.40
CA GLY A 56 -9.22 -1.39 7.22
C GLY A 56 -8.55 -2.05 6.03
N VAL A 57 -7.68 -1.31 5.35
CA VAL A 57 -6.85 -1.81 4.27
C VAL A 57 -5.38 -1.71 4.68
N ILE A 58 -4.64 -2.80 4.56
CA ILE A 58 -3.18 -2.80 4.72
C ILE A 58 -2.53 -3.18 3.40
N SER A 59 -1.60 -2.37 2.94
CA SER A 59 -0.93 -2.59 1.66
C SER A 59 0.57 -2.34 1.73
N ARG A 60 1.28 -2.86 0.72
CA ARG A 60 2.70 -2.58 0.47
C ARG A 60 2.92 -2.36 -1.02
N SER A 61 3.89 -1.52 -1.38
CA SER A 61 4.38 -1.41 -2.76
C SER A 61 3.24 -1.02 -3.72
N LYS A 62 3.08 -1.72 -4.85
CA LYS A 62 1.95 -1.50 -5.78
C LYS A 62 0.57 -1.57 -5.11
N GLY A 63 0.38 -2.34 -4.03
CA GLY A 63 -0.89 -2.30 -3.31
C GLY A 63 -1.21 -0.94 -2.67
N GLY A 64 -0.21 -0.07 -2.53
CA GLY A 64 -0.33 1.28 -1.98
C GLY A 64 -1.27 2.17 -2.80
N ASP A 65 -1.03 2.29 -4.11
CA ASP A 65 -1.87 3.15 -4.96
C ASP A 65 -3.32 2.64 -5.07
N ILE A 66 -3.51 1.32 -5.03
CA ILE A 66 -4.83 0.68 -4.96
C ILE A 66 -5.53 0.96 -3.64
N ALA A 67 -4.83 0.84 -2.51
CA ALA A 67 -5.40 1.13 -1.20
C ALA A 67 -5.80 2.61 -1.05
N LEU A 68 -4.99 3.53 -1.58
CA LEU A 68 -5.33 4.95 -1.64
C LEU A 68 -6.54 5.18 -2.55
N SER A 69 -6.60 4.52 -3.69
CA SER A 69 -7.72 4.63 -4.64
C SER A 69 -9.02 4.10 -4.03
N LEU A 70 -8.97 2.95 -3.35
CA LEU A 70 -10.10 2.45 -2.56
C LEU A 70 -10.59 3.51 -1.56
N ALA A 71 -9.69 4.09 -0.77
CA ALA A 71 -10.06 5.09 0.21
C ALA A 71 -10.66 6.37 -0.40
N ALA A 72 -10.24 6.75 -1.61
CA ALA A 72 -10.70 7.96 -2.29
C ALA A 72 -12.01 7.78 -3.07
N PHE A 73 -12.28 6.58 -3.59
CA PHE A 73 -13.39 6.34 -4.52
C PHE A 73 -14.47 5.39 -3.99
N VAL A 74 -14.17 4.55 -2.98
CA VAL A 74 -15.06 3.51 -2.47
C VAL A 74 -15.48 3.84 -1.02
N PRO A 75 -16.79 3.84 -0.70
CA PRO A 75 -17.24 4.08 0.67
C PRO A 75 -16.93 2.92 1.61
N GLY A 76 -16.76 3.21 2.90
CA GLY A 76 -16.60 2.18 3.94
C GLY A 76 -15.15 1.77 4.23
N ILE A 77 -14.17 2.52 3.73
CA ILE A 77 -12.77 2.41 4.14
C ILE A 77 -12.53 3.34 5.34
N GLU A 78 -12.31 2.77 6.51
CA GLU A 78 -12.17 3.52 7.78
C GLU A 78 -10.70 3.78 8.13
N ALA A 79 -9.80 2.89 7.72
CA ALA A 79 -8.37 2.99 8.02
C ALA A 79 -7.52 2.41 6.88
N VAL A 80 -6.40 3.04 6.57
CA VAL A 80 -5.43 2.56 5.59
C VAL A 80 -4.04 2.56 6.20
N VAL A 81 -3.42 1.39 6.24
CA VAL A 81 -1.99 1.23 6.51
C VAL A 81 -1.29 1.12 5.17
N TRP A 82 -0.57 2.16 4.80
CA TRP A 82 0.16 2.28 3.53
C TRP A 82 1.65 2.14 3.80
N ILE A 83 2.31 1.14 3.19
CA ILE A 83 3.73 0.84 3.44
C ILE A 83 4.50 0.90 2.14
N ASN A 84 5.41 1.85 2.00
CA ASN A 84 6.29 2.00 0.83
C ASN A 84 5.54 1.91 -0.50
N GLY A 85 4.37 2.54 -0.58
CA GLY A 85 3.55 2.56 -1.80
C GLY A 85 3.97 3.66 -2.77
N CYS A 86 3.20 3.85 -3.84
CA CYS A 86 3.22 5.09 -4.63
C CYS A 86 1.96 5.93 -4.34
N ASN A 87 2.07 7.25 -4.43
CA ASN A 87 0.92 8.17 -4.30
C ASN A 87 0.16 8.38 -5.62
N ALA A 88 0.61 7.71 -6.68
CA ALA A 88 0.03 7.72 -8.01
C ALA A 88 -0.11 6.30 -8.56
N ASN A 89 -1.00 6.14 -9.53
CA ASN A 89 -1.26 4.86 -10.18
C ASN A 89 -0.11 4.45 -11.12
N VAL A 90 0.59 3.36 -10.82
CA VAL A 90 1.77 2.90 -11.57
C VAL A 90 1.43 1.79 -12.58
N GLY A 91 1.93 1.92 -13.81
CA GLY A 91 2.07 0.85 -14.81
C GLY A 91 0.82 0.43 -15.58
N ILE A 92 -0.36 0.40 -14.96
CA ILE A 92 -1.61 -0.07 -15.59
C ILE A 92 -2.71 0.97 -15.37
N PRO A 93 -3.48 1.39 -16.40
CA PRO A 93 -4.58 2.34 -16.21
C PRO A 93 -5.64 1.77 -15.26
N LEU A 94 -6.09 2.61 -14.31
CA LEU A 94 -7.07 2.21 -13.30
C LEU A 94 -8.47 2.69 -13.69
N PHE A 95 -9.42 1.75 -13.65
CA PHE A 95 -10.83 1.96 -13.94
C PHE A 95 -11.67 1.74 -12.68
N TYR A 96 -12.80 2.42 -12.61
CA TYR A 96 -13.84 2.17 -11.62
C TYR A 96 -15.22 2.36 -12.27
N LYS A 97 -16.13 1.40 -12.12
CA LYS A 97 -17.47 1.44 -12.73
C LYS A 97 -17.43 1.69 -14.24
N LYS A 98 -16.51 1.00 -14.92
CA LYS A 98 -16.22 1.08 -16.37
C LYS A 98 -15.65 2.43 -16.85
N GLN A 99 -15.36 3.37 -15.97
CA GLN A 99 -14.76 4.67 -16.32
C GLN A 99 -13.28 4.70 -15.93
N PRO A 100 -12.40 5.27 -16.76
CA PRO A 100 -11.02 5.51 -16.35
C PRO A 100 -11.00 6.54 -15.22
N ILE A 101 -10.31 6.24 -14.13
CA ILE A 101 -10.18 7.15 -12.98
C ILE A 101 -8.77 7.68 -12.79
N LEU A 102 -7.73 6.90 -13.14
CA LEU A 102 -6.33 7.33 -13.06
C LEU A 102 -5.52 6.79 -14.23
N SER A 103 -4.76 7.66 -14.88
CA SER A 103 -3.76 7.26 -15.89
C SER A 103 -2.57 6.56 -15.22
N PRO A 104 -1.85 5.67 -15.91
CA PRO A 104 -0.64 5.06 -15.35
C PRO A 104 0.56 6.01 -15.47
N ILE A 105 1.39 6.08 -14.44
CA ILE A 105 2.80 6.50 -14.60
C ILE A 105 3.63 5.30 -15.04
N MET A 106 4.55 5.56 -15.97
CA MET A 106 5.38 4.53 -16.58
C MET A 106 6.79 4.52 -15.99
N PHE A 107 7.58 3.56 -16.43
CA PHE A 107 8.99 3.43 -16.05
C PHE A 107 9.88 4.00 -17.15
N ASP A 108 10.82 4.85 -16.76
CA ASP A 108 11.96 5.28 -17.56
C ASP A 108 13.17 4.38 -17.24
N PHE A 109 13.35 3.35 -18.06
CA PHE A 109 14.42 2.37 -17.86
C PHE A 109 15.83 2.94 -18.08
N SER A 110 15.96 4.14 -18.67
CA SER A 110 17.27 4.79 -18.78
C SER A 110 17.83 5.25 -17.43
N LYS A 111 16.98 5.33 -16.41
CA LYS A 111 17.34 5.71 -15.02
C LYS A 111 17.59 4.52 -14.10
N VAL A 112 17.57 3.29 -14.64
CA VAL A 112 17.93 2.09 -13.89
C VAL A 112 19.44 2.06 -13.69
N ILE A 113 19.86 1.80 -12.45
CA ILE A 113 21.28 1.79 -12.08
C ILE A 113 21.70 0.33 -11.84
N PRO A 114 22.60 -0.24 -12.67
CA PRO A 114 23.14 -1.56 -12.43
C PRO A 114 24.06 -1.56 -11.20
N THR A 115 24.18 -2.70 -10.53
CA THR A 115 25.08 -2.88 -9.38
C THR A 115 26.02 -4.06 -9.63
N ASP A 116 27.13 -4.10 -8.88
CA ASP A 116 28.10 -5.20 -8.96
C ASP A 116 27.52 -6.57 -8.60
N SER A 117 26.37 -6.61 -7.90
CA SER A 117 25.66 -7.84 -7.57
C SER A 117 24.92 -8.48 -8.76
N GLY A 118 24.81 -7.75 -9.88
CA GLY A 118 23.97 -8.12 -11.02
C GLY A 118 22.48 -7.75 -10.86
N ALA A 119 22.07 -7.28 -9.68
CA ALA A 119 20.78 -6.64 -9.47
C ALA A 119 20.82 -5.14 -9.81
N ASN A 120 19.64 -4.52 -9.87
CA ASN A 120 19.48 -3.14 -10.32
C ASN A 120 18.76 -2.29 -9.27
N ILE A 121 19.18 -1.04 -9.11
CA ILE A 121 18.44 -0.03 -8.35
C ILE A 121 17.46 0.64 -9.31
N ILE A 122 16.17 0.61 -8.95
CA ILE A 122 15.09 1.16 -9.78
C ILE A 122 14.40 2.37 -9.14
N LYS A 123 14.95 2.88 -8.03
CA LYS A 123 14.44 4.03 -7.26
C LYS A 123 14.02 5.22 -8.13
N TYR A 124 14.78 5.51 -9.18
CA TYR A 124 14.57 6.65 -10.07
C TYR A 124 13.87 6.29 -11.39
N ALA A 125 13.53 5.02 -11.59
CA ALA A 125 12.93 4.54 -12.83
C ALA A 125 11.45 4.91 -12.95
N VAL A 126 10.73 5.04 -11.84
CA VAL A 126 9.31 5.46 -11.87
C VAL A 126 9.28 6.95 -12.20
N GLU A 127 8.53 7.34 -13.23
CA GLU A 127 8.40 8.76 -13.57
C GLU A 127 7.82 9.57 -12.39
N ASN A 128 8.21 10.84 -12.30
CA ASN A 128 7.76 11.71 -11.22
C ASN A 128 6.24 11.93 -11.30
N PRO A 129 5.45 11.54 -10.28
CA PRO A 129 4.01 11.78 -10.26
C PRO A 129 3.60 13.24 -10.28
N LEU A 130 4.50 14.14 -9.86
CA LEU A 130 4.22 15.57 -9.75
C LEU A 130 4.45 16.34 -11.06
N ASP A 131 5.05 15.72 -12.07
CA ASP A 131 5.21 16.33 -13.39
C ASP A 131 3.85 16.60 -14.04
N GLU A 132 3.72 17.70 -14.79
CA GLU A 132 2.46 18.11 -15.44
C GLU A 132 1.83 16.98 -16.28
N LYS A 133 2.64 16.23 -17.03
CA LYS A 133 2.19 15.10 -17.85
C LYS A 133 1.58 13.95 -17.03
N ASN A 134 1.96 13.84 -15.76
CA ASN A 134 1.62 12.71 -14.88
C ASN A 134 0.52 13.05 -13.88
N LYS A 135 0.02 14.29 -13.85
CA LYS A 135 -1.04 14.71 -12.90
C LYS A 135 -2.28 13.84 -12.91
N GLY A 136 -2.64 13.25 -14.06
CA GLY A 136 -3.79 12.33 -14.19
C GLY A 136 -3.63 11.00 -13.44
N SER A 137 -2.44 10.69 -12.93
CA SER A 137 -2.15 9.47 -12.18
C SER A 137 -2.27 9.64 -10.66
N LEU A 138 -2.20 10.88 -10.16
CA LEU A 138 -2.18 11.18 -8.73
C LEU A 138 -3.49 10.77 -8.07
N VAL A 139 -3.41 9.93 -7.04
CA VAL A 139 -4.60 9.53 -6.29
C VAL A 139 -5.14 10.73 -5.50
N PRO A 140 -6.44 11.07 -5.59
CA PRO A 140 -7.02 12.22 -4.90
C PRO A 140 -7.34 11.91 -3.43
N ILE A 141 -6.30 11.65 -2.64
CA ILE A 141 -6.40 11.21 -1.24
C ILE A 141 -7.11 12.21 -0.31
N GLU A 142 -7.21 13.48 -0.68
CA GLU A 142 -7.99 14.50 0.03
C GLU A 142 -9.49 14.21 0.08
N ARG A 143 -9.97 13.35 -0.82
CA ARG A 143 -11.36 12.89 -0.89
C ARG A 143 -11.65 11.79 0.12
N ALA A 144 -10.62 11.09 0.59
CA ALA A 144 -10.79 9.97 1.51
C ALA A 144 -11.16 10.45 2.92
N ALA A 145 -12.18 9.81 3.49
CA ALA A 145 -12.66 10.08 4.84
C ALA A 145 -11.93 9.25 5.91
N GLY A 146 -11.42 8.07 5.55
CA GLY A 146 -10.73 7.15 6.45
C GLY A 146 -9.40 7.71 6.97
N ARG A 147 -8.85 7.10 8.01
CA ARG A 147 -7.56 7.49 8.60
C ARG A 147 -6.39 6.79 7.91
N PHE A 148 -5.25 7.45 7.85
CA PHE A 148 -4.04 6.91 7.21
C PHE A 148 -2.91 6.70 8.21
N LEU A 149 -2.20 5.58 8.08
CA LEU A 149 -0.86 5.38 8.60
C LEU A 149 0.07 5.24 7.40
N PHE A 150 0.82 6.30 7.11
CA PHE A 150 1.84 6.31 6.07
C PHE A 150 3.18 5.86 6.64
N VAL A 151 3.76 4.84 6.01
CA VAL A 151 5.05 4.29 6.38
C VAL A 151 5.98 4.38 5.19
N ALA A 152 7.09 5.08 5.38
CA ALA A 152 8.15 5.23 4.39
C ALA A 152 9.49 4.72 4.93
N SER A 153 10.15 3.92 4.12
CA SER A 153 11.53 3.49 4.28
C SER A 153 12.45 4.48 3.57
N GLU A 154 13.43 5.04 4.28
CA GLU A 154 14.33 6.05 3.69
C GLU A 154 15.35 5.43 2.72
N ASP A 155 15.70 4.16 2.93
CA ASP A 155 16.57 3.38 2.06
C ASP A 155 15.77 2.46 1.12
N ASP A 156 14.57 2.90 0.73
CA ASP A 156 13.81 2.25 -0.34
C ASP A 156 14.52 2.44 -1.69
N LEU A 157 15.00 1.34 -2.27
CA LEU A 157 15.67 1.30 -3.58
C LEU A 157 14.73 0.92 -4.74
N ASN A 158 13.44 0.71 -4.47
CA ASN A 158 12.42 0.45 -5.48
C ASN A 158 11.84 1.77 -6.05
N TRP A 159 11.51 2.71 -5.17
CA TRP A 159 11.04 4.06 -5.52
C TRP A 159 11.17 5.01 -4.33
N ASP A 160 10.89 6.30 -4.52
CA ASP A 160 11.00 7.30 -3.46
C ASP A 160 9.76 7.36 -2.56
N SER A 161 9.62 6.36 -1.69
CA SER A 161 8.53 6.27 -0.71
C SER A 161 8.44 7.50 0.20
N THR A 162 9.58 8.10 0.57
CA THR A 162 9.65 9.29 1.41
C THR A 162 9.03 10.49 0.70
N ALA A 163 9.47 10.79 -0.53
CA ALA A 163 8.93 11.88 -1.32
C ALA A 163 7.43 11.72 -1.58
N TYR A 164 6.95 10.48 -1.79
CA TYR A 164 5.53 10.21 -1.95
C TYR A 164 4.74 10.51 -0.67
N VAL A 165 5.23 10.12 0.51
CA VAL A 165 4.58 10.46 1.79
C VAL A 165 4.55 11.96 2.01
N GLU A 166 5.65 12.66 1.76
CA GLU A 166 5.71 14.13 1.90
C GLU A 166 4.70 14.83 0.99
N ALA A 167 4.62 14.45 -0.29
CA ALA A 167 3.65 14.99 -1.23
C ALA A 167 2.19 14.70 -0.81
N MET A 168 1.93 13.51 -0.28
CA MET A 168 0.61 13.15 0.26
C MET A 168 0.24 13.99 1.48
N VAL A 169 1.16 14.16 2.42
CA VAL A 169 0.99 14.97 3.63
C VAL A 169 0.72 16.43 3.28
N GLU A 170 1.48 16.98 2.35
CA GLU A 170 1.30 18.35 1.88
C GLU A 170 -0.09 18.54 1.25
N ARG A 171 -0.49 17.60 0.37
CA ARG A 171 -1.81 17.61 -0.27
C ARG A 171 -2.95 17.53 0.75
N LEU A 172 -2.85 16.66 1.76
CA LEU A 172 -3.83 16.54 2.84
C LEU A 172 -3.93 17.83 3.65
N LYS A 173 -2.79 18.38 4.09
CA LYS A 173 -2.74 19.64 4.85
C LYS A 173 -3.35 20.81 4.07
N ARG A 174 -3.05 20.94 2.77
CA ARG A 174 -3.62 21.97 1.89
C ARG A 174 -5.15 21.90 1.79
N HIS A 175 -5.74 20.72 1.96
CA HIS A 175 -7.19 20.51 1.98
C HIS A 175 -7.78 20.47 3.40
N GLY A 176 -7.04 20.92 4.42
CA GLY A 176 -7.51 20.96 5.81
C GLY A 176 -7.71 19.59 6.44
N ARG A 177 -7.04 18.55 5.91
CA ARG A 177 -7.13 17.17 6.40
C ARG A 177 -6.02 16.89 7.42
N SER A 178 -6.38 16.23 8.51
CA SER A 178 -5.49 15.81 9.61
C SER A 178 -5.67 14.34 10.01
N ASN A 179 -6.37 13.56 9.18
CA ASN A 179 -6.69 12.15 9.37
C ASN A 179 -5.51 11.23 9.00
N PHE A 180 -4.28 11.56 9.39
CA PHE A 180 -3.11 10.75 9.07
C PHE A 180 -2.02 10.79 10.16
N GLU A 181 -1.24 9.71 10.20
CA GLU A 181 0.03 9.59 10.92
C GLU A 181 1.12 9.21 9.91
N THR A 182 2.36 9.67 10.14
CA THR A 182 3.52 9.31 9.34
C THR A 182 4.58 8.64 10.19
N VAL A 183 5.30 7.69 9.60
CA VAL A 183 6.52 7.12 10.18
C VAL A 183 7.56 6.94 9.09
N PHE A 184 8.76 7.42 9.38
CA PHE A 184 9.93 7.24 8.54
C PHE A 184 10.89 6.32 9.27
N TYR A 185 11.43 5.33 8.55
CA TYR A 185 12.40 4.39 9.09
C TYR A 185 13.74 4.54 8.37
N PRO A 186 14.73 5.17 9.02
CA PRO A 186 16.09 5.24 8.51
C PRO A 186 16.66 3.85 8.28
N ALA A 187 17.35 3.64 7.16
CA ALA A 187 18.01 2.39 6.79
C ALA A 187 17.10 1.14 6.72
N ALA A 188 15.77 1.32 6.67
CA ALA A 188 14.86 0.28 6.24
C ALA A 188 14.72 0.31 4.71
N GLY A 189 14.45 -0.86 4.13
CA GLY A 189 14.26 -1.05 2.69
C GLY A 189 12.80 -1.15 2.30
N HIS A 190 12.56 -1.43 1.01
CA HIS A 190 11.23 -1.51 0.42
C HIS A 190 10.34 -2.59 1.05
N LEU A 191 10.91 -3.79 1.29
CA LEU A 191 10.17 -5.00 1.68
C LEU A 191 9.96 -5.14 3.19
N LEU A 192 9.26 -4.19 3.80
CA LEU A 192 8.83 -4.33 5.20
C LEU A 192 7.76 -5.43 5.34
N GLU A 193 8.14 -6.54 5.96
CA GLU A 193 7.31 -7.73 6.18
C GLU A 193 6.88 -7.87 7.66
N PRO A 194 5.96 -8.81 7.99
CA PRO A 194 5.75 -9.20 9.38
C PRO A 194 7.04 -9.74 10.02
N PRO A 195 7.24 -9.54 11.33
CA PRO A 195 8.53 -9.70 12.00
C PRO A 195 9.20 -11.05 11.80
N TYR A 196 10.53 -11.02 11.89
CA TYR A 196 11.41 -12.20 11.87
C TYR A 196 11.37 -12.99 10.55
N GLY A 197 10.93 -12.35 9.47
CA GLY A 197 11.20 -12.86 8.13
C GLY A 197 12.69 -12.75 7.79
N PRO A 198 13.22 -13.58 6.88
CA PRO A 198 14.57 -13.39 6.38
C PRO A 198 14.68 -12.06 5.63
N PHE A 199 15.72 -11.29 5.93
CA PHE A 199 16.04 -10.09 5.17
C PHE A 199 16.42 -10.46 3.73
N CYS A 200 15.83 -9.76 2.76
CA CYS A 200 16.04 -9.99 1.33
C CYS A 200 16.58 -8.71 0.67
N PRO A 201 17.90 -8.60 0.42
CA PRO A 201 18.48 -7.40 -0.18
C PRO A 201 18.09 -7.22 -1.65
N SER A 202 17.83 -8.33 -2.36
CA SER A 202 17.50 -8.32 -3.78
C SER A 202 16.69 -9.55 -4.19
N ALA A 203 15.80 -9.40 -5.16
CA ALA A 203 15.07 -10.51 -5.78
C ALA A 203 14.61 -10.14 -7.21
N LEU A 204 14.12 -11.13 -7.97
CA LEU A 204 13.44 -10.89 -9.24
C LEU A 204 12.21 -10.00 -9.02
N HIS A 205 12.13 -8.86 -9.71
CA HIS A 205 10.98 -7.97 -9.60
C HIS A 205 9.76 -8.56 -10.32
N GLY A 206 8.67 -8.78 -9.59
CA GLY A 206 7.49 -9.52 -10.10
C GLY A 206 6.81 -8.90 -11.34
N MET A 207 7.00 -7.60 -11.59
CA MET A 207 6.47 -6.93 -12.79
C MET A 207 7.52 -6.70 -13.88
N LEU A 208 8.77 -6.44 -13.48
CA LEU A 208 9.82 -6.00 -14.42
C LEU A 208 10.67 -7.16 -14.92
N ASN A 209 10.56 -8.32 -14.26
CA ASN A 209 11.18 -9.58 -14.65
C ASN A 209 12.72 -9.54 -14.74
N PHE A 210 13.36 -8.66 -13.97
CA PHE A 210 14.81 -8.67 -13.72
C PHE A 210 15.11 -8.44 -12.23
N PRO A 211 16.29 -8.86 -11.72
CA PRO A 211 16.65 -8.70 -10.31
C PRO A 211 16.83 -7.24 -9.92
N VAL A 212 16.23 -6.85 -8.80
CA VAL A 212 16.33 -5.49 -8.24
C VAL A 212 16.79 -5.50 -6.80
N MET A 213 17.38 -4.39 -6.36
CA MET A 213 17.71 -4.10 -4.98
C MET A 213 16.50 -3.54 -4.25
N TRP A 214 16.24 -4.02 -3.05
CA TRP A 214 15.15 -3.53 -2.18
C TRP A 214 15.63 -2.53 -1.14
N GLY A 215 16.94 -2.50 -0.87
CA GLY A 215 17.57 -1.65 0.14
C GLY A 215 17.35 -2.13 1.57
N GLY A 216 17.84 -1.33 2.50
CA GLY A 216 17.82 -1.56 3.94
C GLY A 216 19.05 -2.29 4.48
N GLU A 217 19.34 -2.04 5.75
CA GLU A 217 20.40 -2.72 6.50
C GLU A 217 19.82 -3.89 7.30
N PRO A 218 20.36 -5.12 7.21
CA PRO A 218 19.70 -6.33 7.71
C PRO A 218 19.20 -6.23 9.16
N ARG A 219 20.06 -5.74 10.06
CA ARG A 219 19.73 -5.60 11.49
C ARG A 219 18.65 -4.55 11.71
N THR A 220 18.85 -3.34 11.18
CA THR A 220 17.92 -2.23 11.33
C THR A 220 16.56 -2.54 10.71
N HIS A 221 16.56 -3.19 9.53
CA HIS A 221 15.35 -3.62 8.83
C HIS A 221 14.51 -4.57 9.71
N ALA A 222 15.14 -5.60 10.29
CA ALA A 222 14.45 -6.53 11.17
C ALA A 222 13.91 -5.86 12.44
N GLU A 223 14.67 -4.93 13.04
CA GLU A 223 14.21 -4.15 14.20
C GLU A 223 13.01 -3.25 13.84
N VAL A 224 13.01 -2.66 12.64
CA VAL A 224 11.91 -1.85 12.12
C VAL A 224 10.65 -2.67 11.91
N GLU A 225 10.75 -3.88 11.34
CA GLU A 225 9.59 -4.76 11.15
C GLU A 225 8.89 -5.08 12.48
N VAL A 226 9.66 -5.35 13.55
CA VAL A 226 9.11 -5.58 14.90
C VAL A 226 8.35 -4.35 15.41
N LYS A 227 8.95 -3.16 15.29
CA LYS A 227 8.34 -1.89 15.73
C LYS A 227 7.09 -1.57 14.92
N LEU A 228 7.19 -1.66 13.60
CA LEU A 228 6.10 -1.37 12.68
C LEU A 228 4.92 -2.32 12.91
N TRP A 229 5.17 -3.61 13.10
CA TRP A 229 4.12 -4.59 13.34
C TRP A 229 3.27 -4.27 14.57
N LYS A 230 3.90 -3.77 15.64
CA LYS A 230 3.19 -3.29 16.83
C LYS A 230 2.34 -2.05 16.50
N LYS A 231 2.93 -1.06 15.82
CA LYS A 231 2.21 0.17 15.44
C LYS A 231 1.02 -0.09 14.51
N ILE A 232 1.15 -1.02 13.56
CA ILE A 232 0.06 -1.44 12.67
C ILE A 232 -1.13 -1.95 13.48
N GLN A 233 -0.89 -2.84 14.45
CA GLN A 233 -1.95 -3.39 15.29
C GLN A 233 -2.62 -2.30 16.14
N GLU A 234 -1.84 -1.39 16.73
CA GLU A 234 -2.34 -0.27 17.53
C GLU A 234 -3.22 0.66 16.69
N PHE A 235 -2.75 1.06 15.51
CA PHE A 235 -3.48 1.91 14.57
C PHE A 235 -4.81 1.27 14.15
N LEU A 236 -4.77 0.00 13.70
CA LEU A 236 -5.97 -0.72 13.27
C LEU A 236 -6.96 -0.91 14.43
N LYS A 237 -6.52 -1.30 15.64
CA LYS A 237 -7.40 -1.43 16.81
C LYS A 237 -8.05 -0.10 17.21
N THR A 238 -7.32 1.00 17.04
CA THR A 238 -7.82 2.34 17.39
C THR A 238 -8.90 2.81 16.43
N HIS A 239 -8.84 2.40 15.16
CA HIS A 239 -9.69 2.94 14.09
C HIS A 239 -10.74 1.98 13.53
N LEU A 240 -10.62 0.68 13.81
CA LEU A 240 -11.58 -0.36 13.43
C LEU A 240 -12.35 -0.88 14.64
N LYS A 241 -12.93 0.03 15.42
CA LYS A 241 -13.71 -0.36 16.59
C LYS A 241 -15.01 -1.05 16.17
N CYS A 242 -15.35 -2.15 16.84
CA CYS A 242 -16.67 -2.74 16.73
C CYS A 242 -17.71 -1.77 17.30
N GLY A 243 -18.89 -1.68 16.70
CA GLY A 243 -20.01 -0.99 17.32
C GLY A 243 -20.44 -1.70 18.61
N GLU A 244 -20.92 -0.96 19.62
CA GLU A 244 -21.39 -1.51 20.90
C GLU A 244 -22.67 -2.37 20.80
N GLY A 245 -23.17 -2.66 19.59
CA GLY A 245 -24.52 -3.18 19.37
C GLY A 245 -24.65 -4.64 18.97
N GLY A 246 -23.73 -5.54 19.34
CA GLY A 246 -23.74 -6.88 18.75
C GLY A 246 -23.09 -8.00 19.53
N LEU A 247 -23.26 -8.09 20.85
CA LEU A 247 -23.05 -9.34 21.60
C LEU A 247 -24.04 -9.44 22.77
N GLY A 248 -25.32 -9.52 22.46
CA GLY A 248 -26.26 -10.27 23.29
C GLY A 248 -26.33 -11.68 22.74
N TYR A 249 -25.56 -12.61 23.30
CA TYR A 249 -25.81 -14.03 23.07
C TYR A 249 -26.97 -14.47 23.99
N PRO A 250 -27.92 -15.29 23.50
CA PRO A 250 -28.87 -16.02 24.36
C PRO A 250 -28.17 -17.07 25.21
#